data_AF-A0A7X4EC69-F1
#
_entry.id   AF-A0A7X4EC69-F1
#
_cell.length_a   1.000
_cell.length_b   1.000
_cell.length_c   1.000
_cell.angle_alpha   90.00
_cell.angle_beta   90.00
_cell.angle_gamma   90.00
#
_symmetry.space_group_name_H-M   'P 1'
#
loop_
_entity.id
_entity.type
_entity.pdbx_description
1 polymer ?
#
loop_
_entity_poly.entity_id
_entity_poly.type
_entity_poly.pdbx_seq_one_letter_code
_entity_poly.pdbx_strand_id
1 'polypeptide(L)'
;MDISIGSNQLRNTNGIFVAQDQDLIKVEQKAEDGSILLSMALYNPAGSQVAKLERNEWSSNDQDRFELRAEPASVTVIDNTLKGVVFLVKRNEENGVQVPQAKFYLPGGTVSEVTAEHWHVGNKMELKDADLDLQGGAIEIQ
;
A
#
# COMPACT_ATOMS: atom_id res chain seq x y z
N MET A 1 5.04 -0.21 -13.97
CA MET A 1 4.02 -1.23 -13.64
C MET A 1 2.68 -0.54 -13.49
N ASP A 2 1.58 -1.28 -13.61
CA ASP A 2 0.24 -0.73 -13.42
C ASP A 2 -0.32 -1.18 -12.08
N ILE A 3 -0.95 -0.24 -11.36
CA ILE A 3 -1.54 -0.48 -10.04
C ILE A 3 -3.00 -0.02 -10.05
N SER A 4 -3.91 -0.95 -9.81
CA SER A 4 -5.31 -0.62 -9.54
C SER A 4 -5.51 -0.37 -8.05
N ILE A 5 -6.14 0.75 -7.64
CA ILE A 5 -6.42 1.07 -6.24
C ILE A 5 -7.93 1.31 -6.09
N GLY A 6 -8.63 0.37 -5.46
CA GLY A 6 -10.10 0.35 -5.49
C GLY A 6 -10.60 0.31 -6.94
N SER A 7 -11.38 1.32 -7.32
CA SER A 7 -11.88 1.54 -8.69
C SER A 7 -10.92 2.28 -9.62
N ASN A 8 -9.80 2.79 -9.10
CA ASN A 8 -8.88 3.65 -9.84
C ASN A 8 -7.79 2.84 -10.54
N GLN A 9 -7.34 3.31 -11.70
CA GLN A 9 -6.24 2.75 -12.48
C GLN A 9 -5.08 3.74 -12.54
N LEU A 10 -3.94 3.35 -11.97
CA LEU A 10 -2.70 4.13 -12.00
C LEU A 10 -1.68 3.38 -12.86
N ARG A 11 -1.53 3.84 -14.09
CA ARG A 11 -0.68 3.23 -15.12
C ARG A 11 0.73 3.76 -15.07
N ASN A 12 1.67 2.92 -15.49
CA ASN A 12 3.07 3.27 -15.66
C ASN A 12 3.69 3.94 -14.43
N THR A 13 3.48 3.37 -13.24
CA THR A 13 4.14 3.82 -12.01
C THR A 13 5.43 3.05 -11.74
N ASN A 14 6.33 3.63 -10.93
CA ASN A 14 7.46 2.94 -10.32
C ASN A 14 7.08 2.09 -9.08
N GLY A 15 5.79 2.09 -8.68
CA GLY A 15 5.27 1.31 -7.56
C GLY A 15 5.54 1.91 -6.18
N ILE A 16 6.09 3.13 -6.11
CA ILE A 16 6.33 3.87 -4.87
C ILE A 16 5.12 4.76 -4.57
N PHE A 17 4.67 4.72 -3.32
CA PHE A 17 3.69 5.66 -2.78
C PHE A 17 4.43 6.63 -1.87
N VAL A 18 4.30 7.93 -2.16
CA VAL A 18 4.95 9.01 -1.43
C VAL A 18 3.92 9.75 -0.60
N ALA A 19 4.25 10.01 0.66
CA ALA A 19 3.47 10.90 1.52
C ALA A 19 4.43 11.81 2.28
N GLN A 20 4.20 13.12 2.24
CA GLN A 20 5.06 14.12 2.91
C GLN A 20 6.55 13.97 2.54
N ASP A 21 6.85 13.83 1.24
CA ASP A 21 8.19 13.65 0.68
C ASP A 21 8.94 12.39 1.17
N GLN A 22 8.22 11.41 1.72
CA GLN A 22 8.77 10.13 2.16
C GLN A 22 8.17 8.96 1.38
N ASP A 23 9.03 8.05 0.92
CA ASP A 23 8.64 6.75 0.36
C ASP A 23 7.97 5.91 1.46
N LEU A 24 6.64 5.89 1.45
CA LEU A 24 5.84 5.25 2.48
C LEU A 24 5.62 3.77 2.19
N ILE A 25 5.32 3.46 0.93
CA ILE A 25 5.04 2.11 0.44
C ILE A 25 5.80 1.91 -0.85
N LYS A 26 6.36 0.72 -1.02
CA LYS A 26 6.91 0.26 -2.30
C LYS A 26 6.33 -1.09 -2.63
N VAL A 27 5.69 -1.19 -3.78
CA VAL A 27 5.24 -2.45 -4.37
C VAL A 27 6.16 -2.79 -5.53
N GLU A 28 6.74 -3.99 -5.49
CA GLU A 28 7.59 -4.51 -6.55
C GLU A 28 7.06 -5.88 -6.99
N GLN A 29 7.37 -6.28 -8.22
CA GLN A 29 7.21 -7.66 -8.70
C GLN A 29 8.60 -8.22 -9.01
N LYS A 30 8.90 -9.43 -8.52
CA LYS A 30 10.12 -10.16 -8.88
C LYS A 30 10.12 -10.51 -10.36
N ALA A 31 11.27 -10.36 -11.02
CA ALA A 31 11.39 -10.64 -12.45
C ALA A 31 11.28 -12.15 -12.77
N GLU A 32 11.65 -13.00 -11.81
CA GLU A 32 11.75 -14.45 -11.99
C GLU A 32 10.39 -15.16 -11.96
N ASP A 33 9.52 -14.80 -11.02
CA ASP A 33 8.25 -15.48 -10.74
C ASP A 33 7.05 -14.53 -10.62
N GLY A 34 7.28 -13.22 -10.75
CA GLY A 34 6.29 -12.17 -10.57
C GLY A 34 5.82 -11.97 -9.12
N SER A 35 6.44 -12.64 -8.14
CA SER A 35 6.01 -12.55 -6.75
C SER A 35 6.10 -11.12 -6.23
N ILE A 36 5.10 -10.74 -5.45
CA ILE A 36 4.98 -9.38 -4.95
C ILE A 36 5.93 -9.18 -3.77
N LEU A 37 6.71 -8.10 -3.79
CA LEU A 37 7.47 -7.63 -2.65
C LEU A 37 6.89 -6.31 -2.17
N LEU A 38 6.58 -6.25 -0.88
CA LEU A 38 6.04 -5.08 -0.21
C LEU A 38 7.07 -4.53 0.76
N SER A 39 7.37 -3.24 0.63
CA SER A 39 8.01 -2.45 1.68
C SER A 39 7.03 -1.39 2.16
N MET A 40 6.94 -1.17 3.46
CA MET A 40 5.96 -0.25 4.04
C MET A 40 6.41 0.25 5.41
N ALA A 41 6.32 1.55 5.65
CA ALA A 41 6.36 2.12 6.99
C ALA A 41 4.93 2.26 7.55
N LEU A 42 4.74 1.79 8.78
CA LEU A 42 3.43 1.75 9.45
C LEU A 42 3.41 2.74 10.61
N TYR A 43 2.34 3.53 10.68
CA TYR A 43 2.17 4.57 11.69
C TYR A 43 0.93 4.30 12.55
N ASN A 44 0.91 4.91 13.73
CA ASN A 44 -0.25 4.93 14.62
C ASN A 44 -1.06 6.23 14.45
N PRO A 45 -2.23 6.37 15.12
CA PRO A 45 -3.04 7.59 15.03
C PRO A 45 -2.34 8.87 15.50
N ALA A 46 -1.28 8.76 16.32
CA ALA A 46 -0.48 9.90 16.75
C ALA A 46 0.59 10.30 15.71
N GLY A 47 0.71 9.56 14.61
CA GLY A 47 1.69 9.81 13.56
C GLY A 47 3.10 9.26 13.88
N SER A 48 3.25 8.43 14.91
CA SER A 48 4.52 7.76 15.21
C SER A 48 4.63 6.45 14.44
N GLN A 49 5.81 6.17 13.89
CA GLN A 49 6.09 4.89 13.24
C GLN A 49 6.12 3.77 14.28
N VAL A 50 5.41 2.67 14.01
CA VAL A 50 5.27 1.50 14.90
C VAL A 50 5.78 0.20 14.27
N ALA A 51 5.96 0.16 12.95
CA ALA A 51 6.58 -0.96 12.26
C ALA A 51 7.17 -0.52 10.92
N LYS A 52 8.10 -1.32 10.41
CA LYS A 52 8.69 -1.14 9.09
C LYS A 52 8.93 -2.50 8.45
N LEU A 53 8.31 -2.70 7.29
CA LEU A 53 8.46 -3.85 6.43
C LEU A 53 9.40 -3.51 5.27
N GLU A 54 10.35 -4.37 4.97
CA GLU A 54 11.27 -4.25 3.84
C GLU A 54 11.20 -5.54 3.02
N ARG A 55 10.68 -5.45 1.79
CA ARG A 55 10.57 -6.58 0.84
C ARG A 55 10.03 -7.87 1.47
N ASN A 56 8.87 -7.77 2.15
CA ASN A 56 8.20 -8.86 2.87
C ASN A 56 8.94 -9.37 4.13
N GLU A 57 9.89 -8.63 4.67
CA GLU A 57 10.55 -8.96 5.93
C GLU A 57 10.41 -7.81 6.93
N TRP A 58 10.10 -8.11 8.19
CA TRP A 58 9.97 -7.09 9.23
C TRP A 58 11.36 -6.61 9.66
N SER A 59 11.66 -5.34 9.39
CA SER A 59 12.83 -4.67 9.98
C SER A 59 12.54 -4.19 11.41
N SER A 60 11.29 -3.81 11.69
CA SER A 60 10.76 -3.57 13.03
C SER A 60 9.26 -3.83 13.06
N ASN A 61 8.76 -4.37 14.18
CA ASN A 61 7.35 -4.65 14.40
C ASN A 61 7.05 -4.53 15.90
N ASP A 62 6.59 -3.36 16.35
CA ASP A 62 6.39 -3.10 17.77
C ASP A 62 5.38 -4.09 18.37
N GLN A 63 5.81 -4.81 19.41
CA GLN A 63 5.04 -5.84 20.12
C GLN A 63 4.44 -6.93 19.22
N ASP A 64 5.05 -7.22 18.07
CA ASP A 64 4.52 -8.15 17.06
C ASP A 64 3.06 -7.83 16.65
N ARG A 65 2.72 -6.53 16.67
CA ARG A 65 1.36 -6.05 16.37
C ARG A 65 0.90 -6.43 14.98
N PHE A 66 1.79 -6.46 14.00
CA PHE A 66 1.42 -6.73 12.61
C PHE A 66 1.78 -8.14 12.18
N GLU A 67 0.88 -8.79 11.47
CA GLU A 67 1.12 -10.07 10.80
C GLU A 67 1.31 -9.82 9.30
N LEU A 68 2.31 -10.47 8.71
CA LEU A 68 2.48 -10.52 7.25
C LEU A 68 2.08 -11.91 6.74
N ARG A 69 1.21 -11.93 5.74
CA ARG A 69 0.90 -13.13 4.95
C ARG A 69 1.34 -12.90 3.53
N ALA A 70 2.42 -13.55 3.12
CA ALA A 70 2.96 -13.46 1.77
C ALA A 70 2.70 -14.77 1.01
N GLU A 71 1.95 -14.67 -0.06
CA GLU A 71 1.66 -15.74 -1.02
C GLU A 71 2.25 -15.36 -2.39
N PRO A 72 2.44 -16.31 -3.32
CA PRO A 72 3.05 -16.00 -4.62
C PRO A 72 2.33 -14.90 -5.42
N ALA A 73 1.01 -14.77 -5.25
CA ALA A 73 0.16 -13.82 -5.96
C ALA A 73 -0.48 -12.75 -5.06
N SER A 74 -0.23 -12.77 -3.74
CA SER A 74 -0.83 -11.81 -2.82
C SER A 74 0.07 -11.52 -1.62
N VAL A 75 0.01 -10.30 -1.11
CA VAL A 75 0.63 -9.92 0.17
C VAL A 75 -0.43 -9.19 0.99
N THR A 76 -0.61 -9.63 2.23
CA THR A 76 -1.54 -9.03 3.19
C THR A 76 -0.82 -8.67 4.47
N VAL A 77 -0.97 -7.43 4.90
CA VAL A 77 -0.58 -6.95 6.23
C VAL A 77 -1.83 -6.81 7.09
N ILE A 78 -1.80 -7.42 8.28
CA ILE A 78 -2.93 -7.46 9.22
C ILE A 78 -2.50 -6.83 10.54
N ASP A 79 -3.35 -5.99 11.11
CA ASP A 79 -3.18 -5.49 12.48
C ASP A 79 -3.81 -6.49 13.46
N ASN A 80 -2.99 -7.17 14.27
CA ASN A 80 -3.46 -8.15 15.25
C ASN A 80 -4.21 -7.52 16.42
N THR A 81 -4.00 -6.24 16.71
CA THR A 81 -4.71 -5.51 17.76
C THR A 81 -6.10 -5.12 17.29
N LEU A 82 -6.21 -4.55 16.09
CA LEU A 82 -7.47 -4.08 15.53
C LEU A 82 -8.24 -5.14 14.73
N LYS A 83 -7.61 -6.29 14.46
CA LYS A 83 -8.14 -7.40 13.65
C LYS A 83 -8.61 -6.95 12.26
N GLY A 84 -7.86 -6.02 11.65
CA GLY A 84 -8.19 -5.43 10.36
C GLY A 84 -7.06 -5.58 9.34
N VAL A 85 -7.43 -5.57 8.06
CA VAL A 85 -6.48 -5.49 6.94
C VAL A 85 -5.90 -4.08 6.89
N VAL A 86 -4.58 -3.99 6.97
CA VAL A 86 -3.83 -2.73 6.84
C VAL A 86 -3.55 -2.44 5.37
N PHE A 87 -3.06 -3.46 4.65
CA PHE A 87 -2.75 -3.36 3.23
C PHE A 87 -2.88 -4.73 2.59
N LEU A 88 -3.69 -4.84 1.55
CA LEU A 88 -3.81 -6.03 0.72
C LEU A 88 -3.42 -5.65 -0.70
N VAL A 89 -2.45 -6.36 -1.25
CA VAL A 89 -2.05 -6.26 -2.66
C VAL A 89 -2.09 -7.63 -3.30
N LYS A 90 -2.61 -7.71 -4.52
CA LYS A 90 -2.74 -8.93 -5.31
C LYS A 90 -2.20 -8.71 -6.70
N ARG A 91 -1.70 -9.76 -7.34
CA ARG A 91 -1.31 -9.72 -8.75
C ARG A 91 -2.58 -9.64 -9.59
N ASN A 92 -2.59 -8.82 -10.63
CA ASN A 92 -3.64 -8.86 -11.65
C ASN A 92 -3.23 -9.79 -12.80
N GLU A 93 -4.15 -10.10 -13.72
CA GLU A 93 -3.89 -10.99 -14.86
C GLU A 93 -2.98 -10.34 -15.93
N GLU A 94 -2.82 -9.01 -15.93
CA GLU A 94 -2.14 -8.21 -16.96
C GLU A 94 -0.75 -7.70 -16.51
N ASN A 95 -0.03 -8.47 -15.68
CA ASN A 95 1.30 -8.11 -15.14
C ASN A 95 1.36 -6.83 -14.29
N GLY A 96 0.24 -6.32 -13.82
CA GLY A 96 0.12 -5.29 -12.78
C GLY A 96 -0.27 -5.87 -11.41
N VAL A 97 -0.61 -4.98 -10.49
CA VAL A 97 -1.16 -5.35 -9.18
C VAL A 97 -2.46 -4.60 -8.89
N GLN A 98 -3.23 -5.10 -7.94
CA GLN A 98 -4.42 -4.46 -7.40
C GLN A 98 -4.30 -4.34 -5.89
N VAL A 99 -4.68 -3.18 -5.37
CA VAL A 99 -4.89 -2.89 -3.95
C VAL A 99 -6.41 -2.80 -3.72
N PRO A 100 -7.09 -3.92 -3.44
CA PRO A 100 -8.55 -3.93 -3.26
C PRO A 100 -8.99 -3.42 -1.88
N GLN A 101 -8.09 -3.44 -0.89
CA GLN A 101 -8.39 -3.02 0.47
C GLN A 101 -7.12 -2.53 1.16
N ALA A 102 -7.20 -1.36 1.78
CA ALA A 102 -6.15 -0.84 2.65
C ALA A 102 -6.75 0.12 3.66
N LYS A 103 -6.21 0.15 4.87
CA LYS A 103 -6.53 1.15 5.89
C LYS A 103 -5.32 1.35 6.79
N PHE A 104 -4.64 2.47 6.64
CA PHE A 104 -3.41 2.75 7.37
C PHE A 104 -3.27 4.23 7.70
N TYR A 105 -2.44 4.54 8.69
CA TYR A 105 -2.10 5.91 9.05
C TYR A 105 -0.85 6.35 8.30
N LEU A 106 -0.87 7.60 7.83
CA LEU A 106 0.25 8.33 7.27
C LEU A 106 1.12 8.93 8.38
N PRO A 107 2.34 9.42 8.05
CA PRO A 107 3.05 10.35 8.91
C PRO A 107 2.11 11.49 9.36
N GLY A 108 2.14 11.84 10.64
CA GLY A 108 1.22 12.85 11.21
C GLY A 108 -0.21 12.35 11.50
N GLY A 109 -0.51 11.06 11.32
CA GLY A 109 -1.73 10.42 11.85
C GLY A 109 -2.98 10.53 10.98
N THR A 110 -2.86 11.07 9.75
CA THR A 110 -3.98 11.08 8.79
C THR A 110 -4.25 9.66 8.28
N VAL A 111 -5.52 9.26 8.15
CA VAL A 111 -5.87 7.92 7.64
C VAL A 111 -5.98 7.92 6.11
N SER A 112 -5.43 6.89 5.47
CA SER A 112 -5.68 6.53 4.07
C SER A 112 -6.48 5.23 4.04
N GLU A 113 -7.60 5.23 3.32
CA GLU A 113 -8.53 4.11 3.23
C GLU A 113 -8.89 3.81 1.78
N VAL A 114 -8.73 2.55 1.38
CA VAL A 114 -9.09 2.02 0.07
C VAL A 114 -10.20 1.01 0.26
N THR A 115 -11.30 1.23 -0.47
CA THR A 115 -12.42 0.30 -0.62
C THR A 115 -12.51 -0.15 -2.07
N ALA A 116 -13.45 -1.05 -2.39
CA ALA A 116 -13.70 -1.44 -3.77
C ALA A 116 -14.15 -0.27 -4.66
N GLU A 117 -14.74 0.78 -4.08
CA GLU A 117 -15.36 1.88 -4.83
C GLU A 117 -14.49 3.13 -4.94
N HIS A 118 -13.62 3.38 -3.96
CA HIS A 118 -12.85 4.63 -3.89
C HIS A 118 -11.60 4.48 -3.03
N TRP A 119 -10.70 5.45 -3.20
CA TRP A 119 -9.56 5.70 -2.32
C TRP A 119 -9.69 7.08 -1.69
N HIS A 120 -9.68 7.14 -0.37
CA HIS A 120 -9.87 8.35 0.42
C HIS A 120 -8.70 8.59 1.37
N VAL A 121 -8.26 9.85 1.51
CA VAL A 121 -7.18 10.26 2.42
C VAL A 121 -7.62 11.48 3.24
N GLY A 122 -7.70 11.29 4.55
CA GLY A 122 -8.07 12.34 5.49
C GLY A 122 -9.40 12.99 5.12
N ASN A 123 -9.41 14.31 4.91
CA ASN A 123 -10.54 15.05 4.33
C ASN A 123 -10.12 15.77 3.04
N LYS A 124 -8.99 15.37 2.44
CA LYS A 124 -8.30 16.15 1.41
C LYS A 124 -8.42 15.55 0.02
N MET A 125 -8.34 14.23 -0.05
CA MET A 125 -8.24 13.50 -1.31
C MET A 125 -9.30 12.41 -1.35
N GLU A 126 -9.98 12.33 -2.48
CA GLU A 126 -10.84 11.22 -2.85
C GLU A 126 -10.64 10.95 -4.34
N LEU A 127 -10.33 9.69 -4.67
CA LEU A 127 -10.25 9.20 -6.04
C LEU A 127 -11.26 8.09 -6.25
N LYS A 128 -12.04 8.23 -7.32
CA LYS A 128 -13.04 7.27 -7.77
C LYS A 128 -13.04 7.20 -9.28
N ASP A 129 -13.01 5.98 -9.83
CA ASP A 129 -13.06 5.68 -11.27
C ASP A 129 -12.01 6.46 -12.10
N ALA A 130 -10.88 6.83 -11.49
CA ALA A 130 -9.82 7.59 -12.16
C ALA A 130 -8.94 6.68 -13.03
N ASP A 131 -8.45 7.19 -14.16
CA ASP A 131 -7.43 6.56 -15.01
C ASP A 131 -6.29 7.56 -15.22
N LEU A 132 -5.14 7.29 -14.60
CA LEU A 132 -3.99 8.20 -14.54
C LEU A 132 -2.75 7.49 -15.09
N ASP A 133 -2.03 8.13 -16.01
CA ASP A 133 -0.69 7.71 -16.42
C ASP A 133 0.35 8.49 -15.63
N LEU A 134 1.17 7.78 -14.85
CA LEU A 134 2.19 8.36 -13.97
C LEU A 134 3.56 8.53 -14.64
N GLN A 135 3.72 8.12 -15.91
CA GLN A 135 4.94 8.36 -16.70
C GLN A 135 6.25 7.88 -16.04
N GLY A 136 6.19 6.78 -15.31
CA GLY A 136 7.29 6.19 -14.52
C GLY A 136 7.43 6.78 -13.11
N GLY A 137 6.54 7.68 -12.71
CA GLY A 137 6.54 8.39 -11.44
C GLY A 137 5.94 7.61 -10.27
N ALA A 138 6.05 8.23 -9.09
CA ALA A 138 5.45 7.76 -7.85
C ALA A 138 3.97 8.12 -7.76
N ILE A 139 3.27 7.45 -6.83
CA ILE A 139 1.88 7.71 -6.46
C ILE A 139 1.90 8.67 -5.27
N GLU A 140 1.50 9.92 -5.49
CA GLU A 140 1.43 10.93 -4.44
C GLU A 140 0.18 10.76 -3.57
N ILE A 141 0.37 10.71 -2.25
CA ILE A 141 -0.69 10.70 -1.24
C ILE A 141 -0.75 12.11 -0.61
N GLN A 142 -1.82 12.86 -0.87
CA GLN A 142 -1.97 14.27 -0.48
C GLN A 142 -2.90 14.53 0.71
#